data_AF-A0A1J0EU30-F1
#
_entry.id   AF-A0A1J0EU30-F1
#
_cell.length_a   1.000
_cell.length_b   1.000
_cell.length_c   1.000
_cell.angle_alpha   90.00
_cell.angle_beta   90.00
_cell.angle_gamma   90.00
#
_symmetry.space_group_name_H-M   'P 1'
#
loop_
_entity.id
_entity.type
_entity.pdbx_description
1 polymer ?
#
loop_
_entity_poly.entity_id
_entity_poly.type
_entity_poly.pdbx_seq_one_letter_code
_entity_poly.pdbx_strand_id
1 'polypeptide(L)' 'MKAKDLVIREYPEATAVKETGTFAGGKVRYKILITPNSRKVTGWGQRESWAWAEAARELKLM' A
#
# COMPACT_ATOMS: atom_id res chain seq x y z
N MET A 1 15.24 7.56 -1.74
CA MET A 1 14.62 6.55 -0.86
C MET A 1 13.26 6.21 -1.46
N LYS A 2 12.90 4.93 -1.67
CA LYS A 2 11.57 4.62 -2.24
C LYS A 2 10.52 4.70 -1.13
N ALA A 3 9.27 5.02 -1.49
CA ALA A 3 8.17 5.07 -0.53
C ALA A 3 8.00 3.76 0.25
N LYS A 4 8.23 2.62 -0.42
CA LYS A 4 8.25 1.30 0.21
C LYS A 4 9.27 1.21 1.35
N ASP A 5 10.50 1.70 1.14
CA ASP A 5 11.56 1.63 2.15
C ASP A 5 11.21 2.49 3.38
N LEU A 6 10.59 3.66 3.17
CA LEU A 6 10.13 4.53 4.26
C LEU A 6 9.06 3.84 5.10
N VAL A 7 8.05 3.24 4.45
CA VAL A 7 6.96 2.55 5.14
C VAL A 7 7.47 1.30 5.85
N ILE A 8 8.32 0.48 5.21
CA ILE A 8 8.86 -0.74 5.84
C ILE A 8 9.80 -0.42 7.00
N ARG A 9 10.54 0.69 6.94
CA ARG A 9 11.41 1.10 8.05
C ARG A 9 10.61 1.40 9.32
N GLU A 10 9.48 2.08 9.19
CA GLU A 10 8.61 2.42 10.32
C GLU A 10 7.66 1.27 10.70
N TYR A 11 7.22 0.52 9.69
CA TYR A 11 6.27 -0.57 9.79
C TYR A 11 6.81 -1.82 9.08
N PRO A 12 7.69 -2.60 9.73
CA PRO A 12 8.34 -3.75 9.11
C PRO A 12 7.37 -4.87 8.73
N GLU A 13 6.20 -4.92 9.37
CA GLU A 13 5.14 -5.87 9.05
C GLU A 13 4.24 -5.42 7.88
N ALA A 14 4.49 -4.23 7.32
CA ALA A 14 3.68 -3.71 6.24
C ALA A 14 3.80 -4.60 5.00
N THR A 15 2.65 -4.97 4.42
CA THR A 15 2.58 -5.85 3.27
C THR A 15 1.71 -5.27 2.17
N ALA A 16 2.10 -5.56 0.93
CA ALA A 16 1.30 -5.23 -0.25
C ALA A 16 0.46 -6.45 -0.63
N VAL A 17 -0.85 -6.28 -0.65
CA VAL A 17 -1.78 -7.31 -1.10
C VAL A 17 -2.29 -6.93 -2.49
N LYS A 18 -2.13 -7.85 -3.44
CA LYS A 18 -2.70 -7.72 -4.78
C LYS A 18 -4.10 -8.31 -4.79
N GLU A 19 -5.08 -7.50 -5.13
CA GLU A 19 -6.46 -7.91 -5.38
C GLU A 19 -6.73 -7.92 -6.88
N THR A 20 -7.36 -9.00 -7.35
CA THR A 20 -7.80 -9.13 -8.75
C THR A 20 -9.32 -9.19 -8.75
N GLY A 21 -9.96 -8.28 -9.48
CA GLY A 21 -11.41 -8.11 -9.49
C GLY A 21 -11.80 -6.95 -10.40
N THR A 22 -13.10 -6.70 -10.57
CA THR A 22 -13.57 -5.58 -11.39
C THR A 22 -13.59 -4.31 -10.54
N PHE A 23 -12.59 -3.43 -10.72
CA PHE A 23 -12.51 -2.14 -10.05
C PHE A 23 -12.68 -0.99 -11.04
N ALA A 24 -13.10 0.19 -10.54
CA ALA A 24 -13.34 1.38 -11.36
C ALA A 24 -12.16 1.80 -12.27
N GLY A 25 -10.91 1.42 -11.91
CA GLY A 25 -9.73 1.71 -12.73
C GLY A 25 -9.13 0.51 -13.49
N GLY A 26 -9.66 -0.72 -13.33
CA GLY A 26 -9.07 -1.90 -13.98
C GLY A 26 -9.32 -3.23 -13.24
N LYS A 27 -8.67 -4.30 -13.73
CA LYS A 27 -8.83 -5.67 -13.18
C LYS A 27 -7.98 -5.96 -11.93
N VAL A 28 -7.04 -5.09 -11.60
CA VAL A 28 -6.05 -5.30 -10.53
C VAL A 28 -5.93 -4.04 -9.70
N ARG A 29 -5.80 -4.24 -8.39
CA ARG A 29 -5.58 -3.21 -7.38
C ARG A 29 -4.60 -3.74 -6.35
N TYR A 30 -3.72 -2.87 -5.87
CA TYR A 30 -2.81 -3.12 -4.77
C TYR A 30 -3.29 -2.35 -3.56
N LYS A 31 -3.16 -2.97 -2.39
CA LYS A 31 -3.48 -2.37 -1.10
C LYS A 31 -2.33 -2.57 -0.13
N ILE A 32 -2.00 -1.54 0.63
CA ILE A 32 -0.99 -1.62 1.67
C ILE A 32 -1.68 -1.81 3.02
N LEU A 33 -1.32 -2.90 3.69
CA LEU A 33 -1.71 -3.19 5.06
C LEU A 33 -0.50 -2.98 5.95
N ILE A 34 -0.64 -2.20 7.02
CA ILE A 34 0.46 -1.90 7.95
C ILE A 34 0.77 -3.09 8.84
N THR A 35 -0.25 -3.88 9.17
CA THR A 35 -0.09 -5.20 9.76
C THR A 35 -0.82 -6.22 8.89
N PRO A 36 -0.35 -7.48 8.79
CA PRO A 36 -0.91 -8.48 7.89
C PRO A 36 -2.39 -8.77 8.13
N ASN A 37 -2.84 -8.63 9.38
CA ASN A 37 -4.23 -8.81 9.80
C ASN A 37 -5.01 -7.50 9.94
N SER A 38 -4.43 -6.35 9.56
CA SER A 38 -5.15 -5.09 9.64
C SER A 38 -6.32 -5.07 8.67
N ARG A 39 -7.50 -4.70 9.16
CA ARG A 39 -8.61 -4.28 8.30
C ARG A 39 -8.41 -2.88 7.73
N LYS A 40 -7.48 -2.11 8.28
CA LYS A 40 -7.22 -0.74 7.82
C LYS A 40 -6.19 -0.79 6.69
N VAL A 41 -6.65 -0.38 5.51
CA VAL A 41 -5.78 -0.16 4.35
C VAL A 41 -5.27 1.26 4.40
N THR A 42 -3.96 1.42 4.24
CA THR A 42 -3.29 2.71 4.35
C THR A 42 -2.94 3.32 3.00
N GLY A 43 -2.96 2.53 1.93
CA GLY A 43 -2.78 3.06 0.58
C GLY A 43 -3.30 2.12 -0.48
N TRP A 44 -3.79 2.70 -1.58
CA TRP A 44 -4.31 1.99 -2.72
C TRP A 44 -3.54 2.32 -3.99
N GLY A 45 -3.57 1.44 -4.99
CA GLY A 45 -2.97 1.75 -6.27
C GLY A 45 -3.24 0.72 -7.34
N GLN A 46 -3.30 1.15 -8.59
CA GLN A 46 -3.28 0.24 -9.76
C GLN A 46 -1.94 -0.49 -9.91
N ARG A 47 -0.87 0.10 -9.36
CA ARG A 47 0.48 -0.46 -9.30
C ARG A 47 0.94 -0.52 -7.86
N GLU A 48 1.75 -1.51 -7.52
CA GLU A 48 2.31 -1.67 -6.17
C GLU A 48 3.06 -0.40 -5.72
N SER A 49 3.87 0.19 -6.60
CA SER A 49 4.63 1.40 -6.30
C SER A 49 3.74 2.62 -5.97
N TRP A 50 2.54 2.70 -6.57
CA TRP A 50 1.58 3.77 -6.28
C TRP A 50 0.93 3.55 -4.92
N ALA A 51 0.58 2.30 -4.59
CA ALA A 51 0.02 1.96 -3.28
C ALA A 51 0.99 2.28 -2.14
N TRP A 52 2.28 2.01 -2.32
CA TRP A 52 3.31 2.42 -1.35
C TRP A 52 3.47 3.93 -1.25
N ALA A 53 3.39 4.67 -2.36
CA ALA A 53 3.48 6.13 -2.35
C ALA A 53 2.28 6.77 -1.64
N GLU A 54 1.08 6.25 -1.86
CA GLU A 54 -0.13 6.67 -1.15
C GLU A 54 -0.02 6.35 0.34
N ALA A 55 0.43 5.15 0.71
CA ALA A 55 0.65 4.77 2.10
C ALA A 55 1.67 5.67 2.81
N ALA A 56 2.78 6.00 2.16
CA ALA A 56 3.79 6.90 2.72
C ALA A 56 3.22 8.30 2.99
N ARG A 57 2.36 8.82 2.11
CA ARG A 57 1.68 10.12 2.29
C ARG A 57 0.66 10.08 3.43
N GLU A 58 -0.16 9.03 3.49
CA GLU A 58 -1.16 8.84 4.55
C GLU A 58 -0.50 8.77 5.94
N LEU A 59 0.69 8.17 6.01
CA LEU A 59 1.50 8.05 7.22
C LEU A 59 2.38 9.28 7.49
N LYS A 60 2.34 10.31 6.63
CA LYS A 60 3.18 11.52 6.72
C LYS A 60 4.69 11.23 6.76
N LEU A 61 5.11 10.16 6.08
CA LEU A 61 6.51 9.78 5.91
C LEU A 61 7.16 10.47 4.69
N MET A 62 6.34 11.13 3.86
CA MET A 62 6.73 11.86 2.66
C MET A 62 5.88 13.13 2.50
#